data_AF-A0A2R6LR24-F1
#
_entry.id   AF-A0A2R6LR24-F1
#
_cell.length_a   1.000
_cell.length_b   1.000
_cell.length_c   1.000
_cell.angle_alpha   90.00
_cell.angle_beta   90.00
_cell.angle_gamma   90.00
#
_symmetry.space_group_name_H-M   'P 1'
#
loop_
_entity.id
_entity.type
_entity.pdbx_description
1 polymer ?
#
loop_
_entity_poly.entity_id
_entity_poly.type
_entity_poly.pdbx_seq_one_letter_code
_entity_poly.pdbx_strand_id
1 'polypeptide(L)'
;MRQLHVRVPASERSSVEAVLEDLDFEYVTSTGGDDSDDGDVHFFFPVPTAAVSDVLDGLDDADIDSDTYTVVTKGEFAHTGGFSELQREYSDETPTLSRAELGAKIQELRWPRLMYYGGTVLSVLAATCGLLLDQPALVIGAMVIAPQV
;
A
#
# COMPACT_ATOMS: atom_id res chain seq x y z
N MET A 1 3.26 -8.96 -1.96
CA MET A 1 2.66 -8.75 -3.30
C MET A 1 1.55 -7.71 -3.21
N ARG A 2 1.34 -7.00 -4.30
CA ARG A 2 0.23 -6.09 -4.53
C ARG A 2 -0.47 -6.46 -5.81
N GLN A 3 -1.71 -6.02 -5.95
CA GLN A 3 -2.43 -6.04 -7.20
C GLN A 3 -2.71 -4.59 -7.56
N LEU A 4 -2.27 -4.17 -8.75
CA LEU A 4 -2.61 -2.88 -9.32
C LEU A 4 -3.82 -3.06 -10.25
N HIS A 5 -4.76 -2.14 -10.13
CA HIS A 5 -5.86 -1.97 -11.07
C HIS A 5 -5.81 -0.54 -11.59
N VAL A 6 -5.56 -0.37 -12.88
CA VAL A 6 -5.44 0.92 -13.55
C VAL A 6 -6.53 1.01 -14.61
N ARG A 7 -7.29 2.12 -14.66
CA ARG A 7 -8.27 2.41 -15.71
C ARG A 7 -7.78 3.59 -16.54
N VAL A 8 -7.41 3.34 -17.79
CA VAL A 8 -7.00 4.37 -18.75
C VAL A 8 -8.01 4.50 -19.90
N PRO A 9 -8.11 5.67 -20.54
CA PRO A 9 -8.81 5.80 -21.82
C PRO A 9 -8.12 4.97 -22.92
N ALA A 10 -8.88 4.53 -23.93
CA ALA A 10 -8.34 3.70 -25.01
C ALA A 10 -7.18 4.36 -25.78
N SER A 11 -7.11 5.69 -25.82
CA SER A 11 -6.00 6.46 -26.42
C SER A 11 -4.65 6.20 -25.75
N GLU A 12 -4.66 5.91 -24.44
CA GLU A 12 -3.44 5.75 -23.62
C GLU A 12 -3.08 4.28 -23.39
N ARG A 13 -3.86 3.35 -23.94
CA ARG A 13 -3.63 1.91 -23.84
C ARG A 13 -2.19 1.53 -24.20
N SER A 14 -1.69 2.03 -25.34
CA SER A 14 -0.36 1.69 -25.84
C SER A 14 0.76 2.19 -24.92
N SER A 15 0.54 3.29 -24.21
CA SER A 15 1.51 3.83 -23.26
C SER A 15 1.63 2.93 -22.03
N VAL A 16 0.50 2.44 -21.50
CA VAL A 16 0.50 1.47 -20.38
C VAL A 16 1.14 0.15 -20.80
N GLU A 17 0.79 -0.36 -21.98
CA GLU A 17 1.35 -1.63 -22.49
C GLU A 17 2.87 -1.53 -22.65
N ALA A 18 3.39 -0.40 -23.13
CA ALA A 18 4.84 -0.17 -23.26
C ALA A 18 5.55 -0.20 -21.90
N VAL A 19 5.03 0.49 -20.88
CA VAL A 19 5.64 0.50 -19.53
C VAL A 19 5.65 -0.91 -18.92
N LEU A 20 4.57 -1.67 -19.10
CA LEU A 20 4.47 -3.03 -18.57
C LEU A 20 5.38 -4.02 -19.32
N GLU A 21 5.53 -3.85 -20.64
CA GLU A 21 6.47 -4.64 -21.45
C GLU A 21 7.93 -4.33 -21.09
N ASP A 22 8.28 -3.05 -20.89
CA ASP A 22 9.65 -2.64 -20.51
C ASP A 22 10.06 -3.20 -19.14
N LEU A 23 9.10 -3.36 -18.24
CA LEU A 23 9.27 -3.92 -16.89
C LEU A 23 9.01 -5.44 -16.82
N ASP A 24 8.75 -6.10 -17.96
CA ASP A 24 8.49 -7.55 -18.09
C ASP A 24 7.30 -8.06 -17.24
N PHE A 25 6.28 -7.21 -16.99
CA PHE A 25 5.10 -7.59 -16.21
C PHE A 25 3.97 -8.15 -17.09
N GLU A 26 3.53 -9.36 -16.77
CA GLU A 26 2.28 -9.90 -17.33
C GLU A 26 1.04 -9.16 -16.80
N TYR A 27 0.12 -8.82 -17.71
CA TYR A 27 -1.11 -8.11 -17.39
C TYR A 27 -2.35 -8.74 -18.05
N VAL A 28 -3.49 -8.53 -17.42
CA VAL A 28 -4.81 -8.87 -17.96
C VAL A 28 -5.54 -7.57 -18.28
N THR A 29 -6.05 -7.46 -19.51
CA THR A 29 -6.85 -6.31 -19.92
C THR A 29 -8.34 -6.67 -19.97
N SER A 30 -9.19 -5.74 -19.53
CA SER A 30 -10.64 -5.80 -19.69
C SER A 30 -11.12 -4.50 -20.29
N THR A 31 -11.77 -4.54 -21.44
CA THR A 31 -12.38 -3.37 -22.06
C THR A 31 -13.73 -3.11 -21.41
N GLY A 32 -13.97 -1.87 -20.95
CA GLY A 32 -15.25 -1.43 -20.44
C GLY A 32 -16.29 -1.44 -21.57
N GLY A 33 -17.37 -2.19 -21.39
CA GLY A 33 -18.47 -2.23 -22.36
C GLY A 33 -19.46 -1.11 -22.10
N ASP A 34 -19.16 0.10 -22.54
CA ASP A 34 -20.12 1.20 -22.56
C ASP A 34 -20.11 1.90 -23.92
N ASP A 35 -21.32 2.08 -24.48
CA ASP A 35 -21.71 2.68 -25.76
C ASP A 35 -21.32 4.17 -25.96
N SER A 36 -20.33 4.67 -25.23
CA SER A 36 -19.78 6.03 -25.42
C SER A 36 -18.48 5.97 -26.21
N ASP A 37 -18.34 6.85 -27.21
CA ASP A 37 -17.24 6.90 -28.20
C ASP A 37 -15.79 6.93 -27.64
N ASP A 38 -15.60 7.03 -26.32
CA ASP A 38 -14.32 6.92 -25.62
C ASP A 38 -14.34 5.66 -24.71
N GLY A 39 -13.90 4.52 -25.26
CA GLY A 39 -13.84 3.27 -24.50
C GLY A 39 -12.75 3.30 -23.42
N ASP A 40 -13.06 2.83 -22.21
CA ASP A 40 -12.08 2.64 -21.15
C ASP A 40 -11.41 1.25 -21.21
N VAL A 41 -10.13 1.19 -20.85
CA VAL A 41 -9.37 -0.05 -20.73
C VAL A 41 -8.90 -0.22 -19.30
N HIS A 42 -9.22 -1.38 -18.71
CA HIS A 42 -8.80 -1.75 -17.37
C HIS A 42 -7.65 -2.73 -17.42
N PHE A 43 -6.54 -2.39 -16.75
CA PHE A 43 -5.37 -3.26 -16.58
C PHE A 43 -5.36 -3.84 -15.17
N PHE A 44 -5.17 -5.16 -15.08
CA PHE A 44 -5.04 -5.90 -13.84
C PHE A 44 -3.74 -6.70 -13.86
N PHE A 45 -2.85 -6.45 -12.90
CA PHE A 45 -1.60 -7.20 -12.84
C PHE A 45 -1.05 -7.29 -11.39
N PRO A 46 -0.47 -8.44 -11.02
CA PRO A 46 0.19 -8.60 -9.74
C PRO A 46 1.60 -8.02 -9.78
N VAL A 47 1.96 -7.24 -8.75
CA VAL A 47 3.27 -6.58 -8.65
C VAL A 47 3.98 -7.01 -7.34
N PRO A 48 5.27 -7.37 -7.38
CA PRO A 48 6.09 -7.49 -6.17
C PRO A 48 6.04 -6.20 -5.35
N THR A 49 6.04 -6.29 -4.02
CA THR A 49 5.87 -5.09 -3.20
C THR A 49 7.00 -4.07 -3.38
N ALA A 50 8.22 -4.53 -3.70
CA ALA A 50 9.35 -3.64 -3.98
C ALA A 50 9.20 -2.86 -5.30
N ALA A 51 8.61 -3.48 -6.32
CA ALA A 51 8.46 -2.93 -7.67
C ALA A 51 7.24 -2.00 -7.84
N VAL A 52 6.44 -1.78 -6.78
CA VAL A 52 5.22 -0.96 -6.88
C VAL A 52 5.57 0.49 -7.22
N SER A 53 6.63 1.02 -6.62
CA SER A 53 7.08 2.39 -6.90
C SER A 53 7.56 2.51 -8.34
N ASP A 54 8.35 1.56 -8.83
CA ASP A 54 8.88 1.59 -10.20
C ASP A 54 7.77 1.59 -11.25
N VAL A 55 6.72 0.78 -11.04
CA VAL A 55 5.55 0.78 -11.93
C VAL A 55 4.80 2.11 -11.87
N LEU A 56 4.54 2.64 -10.67
CA LEU A 56 3.79 3.90 -10.53
C LEU A 56 4.57 5.09 -11.08
N ASP A 57 5.88 5.12 -10.88
CA ASP A 57 6.77 6.15 -11.43
C ASP A 57 6.84 6.03 -12.96
N GLY A 58 6.92 4.82 -13.52
CA GLY A 58 6.89 4.61 -14.97
C GLY A 58 5.57 5.02 -15.64
N LEU A 59 4.43 4.87 -14.94
CA LEU A 59 3.14 5.38 -15.41
C LEU A 59 3.07 6.91 -15.37
N ASP A 60 3.64 7.54 -14.33
CA ASP A 60 3.73 9.00 -14.20
C ASP A 60 4.63 9.60 -15.30
N ASP A 61 5.78 8.98 -15.57
CA ASP A 61 6.70 9.36 -16.66
C ASP A 61 6.06 9.25 -18.06
N ALA A 62 5.07 8.37 -18.21
CA ALA A 62 4.32 8.18 -19.46
C ALA A 62 3.18 9.20 -19.66
N ASP A 63 3.08 10.23 -18.80
CA ASP A 63 2.01 11.25 -18.79
C ASP A 63 0.61 10.64 -18.59
N ILE A 64 0.54 9.45 -17.97
CA ILE A 64 -0.74 8.83 -17.63
C ILE A 64 -1.22 9.48 -16.33
N ASP A 65 -2.08 10.48 -16.51
CA ASP A 65 -2.42 11.43 -15.46
C ASP A 65 -2.97 10.75 -14.22
N SER A 66 -2.64 11.32 -13.05
CA SER A 66 -3.01 10.82 -11.72
C SER A 66 -4.54 10.78 -11.44
N ASP A 67 -5.36 11.35 -12.34
CA ASP A 67 -6.82 11.20 -12.39
C ASP A 67 -7.28 9.82 -12.93
N THR A 68 -6.35 9.04 -13.49
CA THR A 68 -6.50 7.63 -13.86
C THR A 68 -6.78 6.80 -12.61
N TYR A 69 -7.97 6.20 -12.54
CA TYR A 69 -8.39 5.40 -11.38
C TYR A 69 -7.41 4.25 -11.15
N THR A 70 -6.56 4.40 -10.13
CA THR A 70 -5.53 3.44 -9.74
C THR A 70 -5.80 2.90 -8.35
N VAL A 71 -6.02 1.59 -8.24
CA VAL A 71 -6.25 0.91 -6.98
C VAL A 71 -5.12 -0.05 -6.70
N VAL A 72 -4.46 0.12 -5.56
CA VAL A 72 -3.43 -0.79 -5.07
C VAL A 72 -4.01 -1.63 -3.94
N THR A 73 -4.17 -2.93 -4.19
CA THR A 73 -4.73 -3.88 -3.20
C THR A 73 -3.66 -4.85 -2.71
N LYS A 74 -3.74 -5.25 -1.44
CA LYS A 74 -2.90 -6.34 -0.92
C LYS A 74 -3.43 -7.68 -1.46
N GLY A 75 -2.61 -8.35 -2.28
CA GLY A 75 -2.88 -9.71 -2.72
C GLY A 75 -2.28 -10.73 -1.75
N GLU A 76 -2.93 -11.88 -1.60
CA GLU A 76 -2.41 -13.01 -0.81
C GLU A 76 -1.73 -14.07 -1.69
N PHE A 77 -2.18 -14.25 -2.93
CA PHE A 77 -1.63 -15.22 -3.88
C PHE A 77 -1.89 -14.82 -5.34
N ALA A 78 -0.91 -15.05 -6.23
CA ALA A 78 -1.05 -14.93 -7.68
C ALA A 78 -0.19 -16.02 -8.36
N HIS A 79 -0.67 -16.53 -9.49
CA HIS A 79 0.05 -17.50 -10.31
C HIS A 79 0.02 -17.04 -11.77
N THR A 80 1.15 -16.54 -12.26
CA THR A 80 1.40 -16.11 -13.63
C THR A 80 2.78 -16.61 -14.08
N GLY A 81 2.99 -16.75 -15.39
CA GLY A 81 4.13 -17.48 -15.97
C GLY A 81 5.49 -16.88 -15.61
N GLY A 82 5.61 -15.55 -15.61
CA GLY A 82 6.84 -14.79 -15.34
C GLY A 82 7.00 -14.29 -13.90
N PHE A 83 5.98 -14.38 -13.05
CA PHE A 83 6.02 -13.77 -11.71
C PHE A 83 7.08 -14.37 -10.79
N SER A 84 7.47 -15.62 -11.01
CA SER A 84 8.54 -16.29 -10.25
C SER A 84 9.91 -15.64 -10.50
N GLU A 85 10.17 -15.26 -11.76
CA GLU A 85 11.40 -14.63 -12.20
C GLU A 85 11.47 -13.20 -11.63
N LEU A 86 10.40 -12.42 -11.83
CA LEU A 86 10.25 -11.06 -11.29
C LEU A 86 10.36 -11.06 -9.75
N GLN A 87 9.69 -11.98 -9.07
CA GLN A 87 9.79 -12.06 -7.61
C GLN A 87 11.23 -12.29 -7.17
N ARG A 88 12.00 -13.10 -7.89
CA ARG A 88 13.40 -13.39 -7.59
C ARG A 88 14.31 -12.21 -7.89
N GLU A 89 14.06 -11.46 -8.96
CA GLU A 89 14.77 -10.22 -9.28
C GLU A 89 14.59 -9.18 -8.17
N TYR A 90 13.35 -8.98 -7.73
CA TYR A 90 12.99 -8.03 -6.67
C TYR A 90 13.10 -8.59 -5.24
N SER A 91 13.66 -9.80 -5.05
CA SER A 91 13.73 -10.45 -3.73
C SER A 91 14.77 -9.85 -2.79
N ASP A 92 15.89 -9.37 -3.34
CA ASP A 92 16.98 -8.78 -2.57
C ASP A 92 16.81 -7.27 -2.35
N GLU A 93 15.80 -6.66 -2.99
CA GLU A 93 15.53 -5.24 -2.85
C GLU A 93 14.68 -4.93 -1.62
N THR A 94 15.01 -3.80 -0.99
CA THR A 94 14.23 -3.33 0.15
C THR A 94 12.87 -2.87 -0.36
N PRO A 95 11.75 -3.39 0.17
CA PRO A 95 10.43 -2.97 -0.29
C PRO A 95 10.25 -1.47 -0.07
N THR A 96 10.08 -0.74 -1.17
CA THR A 96 9.83 0.69 -1.14
C THR A 96 8.32 0.94 -1.00
N LEU A 97 7.95 2.04 -0.34
CA LEU A 97 6.55 2.47 -0.27
C LEU A 97 6.36 3.65 -1.20
N SER A 98 5.41 3.54 -2.13
CA SER A 98 4.99 4.67 -2.95
C SER A 98 4.27 5.74 -2.10
N ARG A 99 4.14 6.96 -2.63
CA ARG A 99 3.43 8.06 -1.92
C ARG A 99 1.98 7.70 -1.60
N ALA A 100 1.30 7.05 -2.54
CA ALA A 100 -0.08 6.59 -2.35
C ALA A 100 -0.16 5.51 -1.25
N GLU A 101 0.77 4.53 -1.24
CA GLU A 101 0.83 3.50 -0.20
C GLU A 101 1.17 4.08 1.18
N LEU A 102 2.07 5.06 1.24
CA LEU A 102 2.44 5.73 2.48
C LEU A 102 1.24 6.39 3.16
N GLY A 103 0.39 7.07 2.38
CA GLY A 103 -0.86 7.65 2.88
C GLY A 103 -1.80 6.59 3.46
N ALA A 104 -2.02 5.50 2.74
CA ALA A 104 -2.85 4.39 3.19
C ALA A 104 -2.29 3.72 4.46
N LYS A 105 -0.97 3.52 4.53
CA LYS A 105 -0.31 2.91 5.68
C LYS A 105 -0.37 3.79 6.91
N ILE A 106 -0.18 5.11 6.75
CA ILE A 106 -0.37 6.08 7.83
C ILE A 106 -1.81 6.00 8.34
N GLN A 107 -2.80 5.95 7.44
CA GLN A 107 -4.21 5.84 7.83
C GLN A 107 -4.51 4.55 8.63
N GLU A 108 -3.90 3.43 8.25
CA GLU A 108 -4.02 2.13 8.95
C GLU A 108 -3.34 2.15 10.32
N LEU A 109 -2.15 2.77 10.41
CA LEU A 109 -1.40 2.92 11.65
C LEU A 109 -1.98 3.99 12.58
N ARG A 110 -3.00 4.74 12.16
CA ARG A 110 -3.71 5.64 13.06
C ARG A 110 -4.47 4.82 14.09
N TRP A 111 -3.89 4.76 15.29
CA TRP A 111 -4.57 4.20 16.44
C TRP A 111 -5.93 4.90 16.63
N PRO A 112 -7.00 4.14 16.90
CA PRO A 112 -8.26 4.75 17.28
C PRO A 112 -8.02 5.71 18.44
N ARG A 113 -8.51 6.95 18.34
CA ARG A 113 -8.37 7.96 19.41
C ARG A 113 -8.75 7.40 20.79
N LEU A 114 -9.74 6.52 20.82
CA LEU A 114 -10.18 5.81 22.01
C LEU A 114 -9.06 4.97 22.66
N MET A 115 -8.26 4.27 21.87
CA MET A 115 -7.18 3.41 22.36
C MET A 115 -6.02 4.25 22.89
N TYR A 116 -5.73 5.38 22.24
CA TYR A 116 -4.75 6.35 22.70
C TYR A 116 -5.12 6.94 24.08
N TYR A 117 -6.33 7.51 24.20
CA TYR A 117 -6.78 8.07 25.46
C TYR A 117 -7.00 7.00 26.53
N GLY A 118 -7.50 5.82 26.15
CA GLY A 118 -7.67 4.68 27.04
C GLY A 118 -6.35 4.21 27.65
N GLY A 119 -5.31 4.02 26.82
CA GLY A 119 -3.97 3.68 27.29
C GLY A 119 -3.37 4.76 28.19
N THR A 120 -3.60 6.04 27.87
CA THR A 120 -3.16 7.17 28.70
C THR A 120 -3.81 7.15 30.09
N VAL A 121 -5.13 7.01 30.17
CA VAL A 121 -5.86 6.94 31.45
C VAL A 121 -5.41 5.72 32.25
N LEU A 122 -5.25 4.56 31.60
CA LEU A 122 -4.78 3.35 32.25
C LEU A 122 -3.36 3.51 32.81
N SER A 123 -2.47 4.16 32.06
CA SER A 123 -1.10 4.48 32.50
C SER A 123 -1.10 5.40 33.73
N VAL A 124 -1.90 6.48 33.71
CA VAL A 124 -2.02 7.40 34.86
C VAL A 124 -2.53 6.67 36.10
N LEU A 125 -3.55 5.82 35.95
CA LEU A 125 -4.09 5.02 37.06
C LEU A 125 -3.05 4.03 37.60
N ALA A 126 -2.35 3.31 36.73
CA ALA A 126 -1.29 2.37 37.12
C ALA A 126 -0.15 3.09 37.84
N ALA A 127 0.30 4.25 37.36
CA ALA A 127 1.32 5.06 38.02
C ALA A 127 0.85 5.55 39.40
N THR A 128 -0.41 6.02 39.49
CA THR A 128 -0.99 6.49 40.75
C THR A 128 -1.07 5.37 41.79
N CYS A 129 -1.56 4.19 41.39
CA CYS A 129 -1.56 3.00 42.24
C CYS A 129 -0.14 2.59 42.63
N GLY A 130 0.83 2.70 41.71
CA GLY A 130 2.22 2.33 41.94
C GLY A 130 2.88 3.20 43.01
N LEU A 131 2.58 4.50 43.00
CA LEU A 131 3.03 5.44 44.03
C LEU A 131 2.34 5.19 45.37
N LEU A 132 1.03 4.89 45.38
CA LEU A 132 0.29 4.61 46.62
C LEU A 132 0.71 3.30 47.28
N LEU A 133 1.06 2.29 46.50
CA LEU A 133 1.49 0.98 46.97
C LEU A 133 3.00 0.86 47.18
N ASP A 134 3.77 1.95 46.92
CA ASP A 134 5.23 1.97 46.95
C ASP A 134 5.87 0.85 46.10
N GLN A 135 5.28 0.62 44.92
CA GLN A 135 5.64 -0.45 43.97
C GLN A 135 6.32 0.18 42.73
N PRO A 136 7.66 0.32 42.72
CA PRO A 136 8.39 0.95 41.61
C PRO A 136 8.23 0.20 40.29
N ALA A 137 8.06 -1.12 40.32
CA ALA A 137 7.79 -1.93 39.13
C ALA A 137 6.50 -1.51 38.40
N LEU A 138 5.46 -1.12 39.14
CA LEU A 138 4.18 -0.69 38.56
C LEU A 138 4.30 0.68 37.89
N VAL A 139 5.09 1.59 38.49
CA VAL A 139 5.37 2.92 37.94
C VAL A 139 6.16 2.81 36.63
N ILE A 140 7.17 1.93 36.58
CA ILE A 140 7.94 1.68 35.35
C ILE A 140 7.06 1.02 34.28
N GLY A 141 6.21 0.07 34.67
CA GLY A 141 5.26 -0.57 33.76
C GLY A 141 4.26 0.41 33.13
N ALA A 142 3.83 1.43 33.88
CA ALA A 142 2.95 2.48 33.36
C ALA A 142 3.58 3.29 32.20
N MET A 143 4.91 3.47 32.20
CA MET A 143 5.63 4.16 31.12
C MET A 143 5.62 3.36 29.81
N VAL A 144 5.57 2.02 29.89
CA VAL A 144 5.48 1.13 28.71
C VAL A 144 4.09 1.15 28.08
N ILE A 145 3.05 1.37 28.90
CA ILE A 145 1.64 1.40 28.45
C ILE A 145 1.29 2.77 27.85
N ALA A 146 1.99 3.83 28.25
CA ALA A 146 1.75 5.17 27.76
C ALA A 146 2.05 5.25 26.25
N PRO A 147 1.08 5.66 25.41
CA PRO A 147 1.38 5.89 24.01
C PRO A 147 2.40 7.04 23.87
N GLN A 148 3.50 6.76 23.19
CA GLN A 148 4.56 7.74 22.94
C GLN A 148 4.18 8.61 21.74
N VAL A 149 4.41 9.92 21.87
CA VAL A 149 4.20 10.92 20.83
C VAL A 149 5.30 10.89 19.78
#